data_AF-A0A6I6AQJ5-F1
#
_entry.id   AF-A0A6I6AQJ5-F1
#
_cell.length_a   1.000
_cell.length_b   1.000
_cell.length_c   1.000
_cell.angle_alpha   90.00
_cell.angle_beta   90.00
_cell.angle_gamma   90.00
#
_symmetry.space_group_name_H-M   'P 1'
#
loop_
_entity.id
_entity.type
_entity.pdbx_description
1 polymer ?
#
loop_
_entity_poly.entity_id
_entity_poly.type
_entity_poly.pdbx_seq_one_letter_code
_entity_poly.pdbx_strand_id
1 'polypeptide(L)'
;MMMIVYVALGVVLGFVLLILLVWFWLKWKFRNFAARFAEEFASAMAQMGGMAPPLRIDLEPMQEADWSDGDKADSITETLIELGYEPDGLFEAYAPLQIEIQGFRNSQSSSFAALYEIKQMDRLCLDLVADLSDGTHITVSNAEDKGLDHPQFSKLIRLDHLDLSEPEQVREMHARLLEELQGETTVDLTGQKFEDNFESFWAREMDWRMERGGVTTEEVIRISARNGEPEPSEEEIELAKRPWKQQIDNFITDQIRKDYLNNTNMSGKEWEETLDRLVIVHEYSEASHLIDTLTDTICYESDLDDEDDDDEEDPYLKAEQELNQIFRSEVCVMNAFHRALDLLPPDRKYTLQTTTESPWKSEIYLSPKYYDEY
;
A
#
# COMPACT_ATOMS: atom_id res chain seq x y z
N MET A 1 48.42 -45.17 -9.02
CA MET A 1 47.85 -44.11 -9.87
C MET A 1 46.33 -44.18 -9.94
N MET A 2 45.70 -45.26 -10.41
CA MET A 2 44.22 -45.38 -10.43
C MET A 2 43.55 -45.26 -9.05
N MET A 3 44.15 -45.82 -7.99
CA MET A 3 43.59 -45.73 -6.63
C MET A 3 43.53 -44.31 -6.07
N ILE A 4 44.48 -43.44 -6.43
CA ILE A 4 44.51 -42.03 -6.02
C ILE A 4 43.40 -41.26 -6.75
N VAL A 5 43.18 -41.58 -8.03
CA VAL A 5 42.09 -40.99 -8.84
C VAL A 5 40.72 -41.38 -8.27
N TYR A 6 40.51 -42.63 -7.86
CA TYR A 6 39.23 -43.05 -7.25
C TYR A 6 38.96 -42.41 -5.89
N VAL A 7 39.99 -42.20 -5.07
CA VAL A 7 39.86 -41.50 -3.79
C VAL A 7 39.55 -40.02 -4.03
N ALA A 8 40.26 -39.36 -4.96
CA ALA A 8 39.99 -37.97 -5.32
C ALA A 8 38.57 -37.78 -5.88
N LEU A 9 38.12 -38.68 -6.75
CA LEU A 9 36.77 -38.63 -7.31
C LEU A 9 35.69 -38.85 -6.24
N GLY A 10 35.94 -39.73 -5.27
CA GLY A 10 35.05 -39.96 -4.13
C GLY A 10 34.93 -38.76 -3.19
N VAL A 11 36.04 -38.05 -2.95
CA VAL A 11 36.04 -36.81 -2.14
C VAL A 11 35.29 -35.70 -2.86
N VAL A 12 35.53 -35.49 -4.16
CA VAL A 12 34.81 -34.49 -4.96
C VAL A 12 33.32 -34.79 -5.00
N LEU A 13 32.93 -36.06 -5.22
CA LEU A 13 31.52 -36.45 -5.24
C LEU A 13 30.86 -36.25 -3.86
N GLY A 14 31.58 -36.54 -2.77
CA GLY A 14 31.12 -36.30 -1.40
C GLY A 14 30.91 -34.82 -1.12
N PHE A 15 31.82 -33.96 -1.59
CA PHE A 15 31.74 -32.51 -1.41
C PHE A 15 30.58 -31.90 -2.21
N VAL A 16 30.39 -32.32 -3.46
CA VAL A 16 29.25 -31.91 -4.29
C VAL A 16 27.92 -32.33 -3.67
N LEU A 17 27.83 -33.55 -3.13
CA LEU A 17 26.62 -34.01 -2.42
C LEU A 17 26.36 -33.21 -1.13
N LEU A 18 27.41 -32.80 -0.43
CA LEU A 18 27.31 -31.99 0.78
C LEU A 18 26.82 -30.57 0.46
N ILE A 19 27.37 -29.93 -0.58
CA ILE A 19 26.89 -28.62 -1.08
C ILE A 19 25.42 -28.71 -1.50
N LEU A 20 25.03 -29.76 -2.24
CA LEU A 20 23.64 -29.95 -2.63
C LEU A 20 22.72 -30.18 -1.43
N LEU A 21 23.18 -30.88 -0.39
CA LEU A 21 22.42 -31.06 0.86
C LEU A 21 22.28 -29.76 1.64
N VAL A 22 23.34 -28.96 1.75
CA VAL A 22 23.33 -27.64 2.42
C VAL A 22 22.44 -26.67 1.65
N TRP A 23 22.54 -26.60 0.32
CA TRP A 23 21.67 -25.80 -0.52
C TRP A 23 20.20 -26.23 -0.41
N PHE A 24 19.92 -27.53 -0.42
CA PHE A 24 18.55 -28.04 -0.24
C PHE A 24 18.04 -27.78 1.18
N TRP A 25 18.90 -27.84 2.19
CA TRP A 25 18.57 -27.55 3.58
C TRP A 25 18.31 -26.05 3.81
N LEU A 26 19.14 -25.16 3.27
CA LEU A 26 18.93 -23.71 3.27
C LEU A 26 17.63 -23.36 2.54
N LYS A 27 17.44 -23.88 1.31
CA LYS A 27 16.20 -23.70 0.55
C LYS A 27 14.97 -24.22 1.29
N TRP A 28 15.09 -25.33 2.03
CA TRP A 28 14.00 -25.87 2.84
C TRP A 28 13.76 -25.08 4.13
N LYS A 29 14.82 -24.59 4.80
CA LYS A 29 14.73 -23.75 6.00
C LYS A 29 14.16 -22.37 5.69
N PHE A 30 14.60 -21.72 4.62
CA PHE A 30 14.02 -20.48 4.11
C PHE A 30 12.59 -20.66 3.63
N ARG A 31 12.24 -21.81 3.02
CA ARG A 31 10.85 -22.09 2.66
C ARG A 31 9.96 -22.30 3.89
N ASN A 32 10.47 -22.88 4.98
CA ASN A 32 9.71 -23.04 6.22
C ASN A 32 9.64 -21.75 7.05
N PHE A 33 10.67 -20.90 7.00
CA PHE A 33 10.65 -19.56 7.60
C PHE A 33 9.69 -18.65 6.83
N ALA A 34 9.82 -18.57 5.51
CA ALA A 34 8.89 -17.84 4.65
C ALA A 34 7.47 -18.41 4.69
N ALA A 35 7.27 -19.72 4.85
CA ALA A 35 5.93 -20.30 5.01
C ALA A 35 5.30 -19.97 6.37
N ARG A 36 6.08 -19.96 7.46
CA ARG A 36 5.59 -19.51 8.78
C ARG A 36 5.33 -18.01 8.79
N PHE A 37 6.22 -17.23 8.20
CA PHE A 37 6.07 -15.79 8.03
C PHE A 37 4.89 -15.47 7.12
N ALA A 38 4.66 -16.25 6.06
CA ALA A 38 3.50 -16.10 5.18
C ALA A 38 2.20 -16.59 5.83
N GLU A 39 2.22 -17.62 6.67
CA GLU A 39 1.04 -18.07 7.44
C GLU A 39 0.68 -17.07 8.54
N GLU A 40 1.65 -16.54 9.29
CA GLU A 40 1.44 -15.48 10.30
C GLU A 40 1.06 -14.14 9.65
N PHE A 41 1.66 -13.79 8.49
CA PHE A 41 1.28 -12.63 7.69
C PHE A 41 -0.10 -12.77 7.07
N ALA A 42 -0.45 -13.95 6.55
CA ALA A 42 -1.78 -14.22 6.00
C ALA A 42 -2.85 -14.27 7.09
N SER A 43 -2.55 -14.81 8.29
CA SER A 43 -3.47 -14.78 9.42
C SER A 43 -3.63 -13.38 10.00
N ALA A 44 -2.55 -12.60 10.11
CA ALA A 44 -2.60 -11.21 10.54
C ALA A 44 -3.35 -10.32 9.53
N MET A 45 -3.17 -10.56 8.22
CA MET A 45 -3.92 -9.89 7.15
C MET A 45 -5.39 -10.30 7.10
N ALA A 46 -5.70 -11.57 7.39
CA ALA A 46 -7.07 -12.04 7.48
C ALA A 46 -7.79 -11.52 8.74
N GLN A 47 -7.08 -11.35 9.87
CA GLN A 47 -7.63 -10.82 11.12
C GLN A 47 -7.78 -9.29 11.15
N MET A 48 -6.97 -8.54 10.39
CA MET A 48 -6.99 -7.07 10.38
C MET A 48 -7.72 -6.43 9.18
N GLY A 49 -8.55 -7.19 8.49
CA GLY A 49 -9.41 -6.63 7.44
C GLY A 49 -8.71 -6.40 6.09
N GLY A 50 -7.64 -7.14 5.80
CA GLY A 50 -7.19 -7.44 4.44
C GLY A 50 -6.68 -6.27 3.60
N MET A 51 -5.35 -6.14 3.50
CA MET A 51 -4.61 -5.22 2.62
C MET A 51 -4.90 -3.72 2.86
N ALA A 52 -3.87 -2.88 2.79
CA ALA A 52 -4.15 -1.45 2.64
C ALA A 52 -4.87 -1.22 1.30
N PRO A 53 -5.95 -0.42 1.27
CA PRO A 53 -6.66 -0.08 0.05
C PRO A 53 -5.73 0.71 -0.89
N PRO A 54 -6.01 0.72 -2.21
CA PRO A 54 -5.14 1.39 -3.16
C PRO A 54 -5.11 2.89 -2.87
N LEU A 55 -3.92 3.50 -2.92
CA LEU A 55 -3.77 4.93 -2.63
C LEU A 55 -4.39 5.83 -3.72
N ARG A 56 -4.61 5.28 -4.90
CA ARG A 56 -5.35 5.87 -6.03
C ARG A 56 -6.25 4.82 -6.63
N ILE A 57 -7.42 5.24 -7.08
CA ILE A 57 -8.37 4.39 -7.76
C ILE A 57 -8.60 4.99 -9.14
N ASP A 58 -8.56 4.14 -10.16
CA ASP A 58 -8.93 4.48 -11.52
C ASP A 58 -10.16 3.64 -11.85
N LEU A 59 -11.23 4.29 -12.29
CA LEU A 59 -12.47 3.65 -12.67
C LEU A 59 -12.43 3.29 -14.15
N GLU A 60 -12.51 2.00 -14.45
CA GLU A 60 -12.57 1.51 -15.82
C GLU A 60 -14.03 1.29 -16.23
N PRO A 61 -14.52 1.91 -17.32
CA PRO A 61 -15.91 1.74 -17.74
C PRO A 61 -16.25 0.29 -18.11
N MET A 62 -17.39 -0.20 -17.62
CA MET A 62 -17.94 -1.52 -17.91
C MET A 62 -19.24 -1.44 -18.70
N GLN A 63 -19.61 -2.57 -19.32
CA GLN A 63 -20.90 -2.69 -20.04
C GLN A 63 -21.99 -3.34 -19.18
N GLU A 64 -21.62 -4.30 -18.33
CA GLU A 64 -22.52 -5.04 -17.45
C GLU A 64 -21.81 -5.31 -16.12
N ALA A 65 -22.59 -5.31 -15.04
CA ALA A 65 -22.14 -5.67 -13.70
C ALA A 65 -22.59 -7.09 -13.37
N ASP A 66 -21.79 -7.82 -12.59
CA ASP A 66 -22.06 -9.19 -12.17
C ASP A 66 -22.44 -9.23 -10.68
N TRP A 67 -23.41 -8.42 -10.27
CA TRP A 67 -23.82 -8.28 -8.87
C TRP A 67 -24.10 -9.64 -8.21
N SER A 68 -23.63 -9.86 -6.98
CA SER A 68 -23.96 -11.10 -6.24
C SER A 68 -25.47 -11.27 -6.02
N ASP A 69 -26.21 -10.16 -5.94
CA ASP A 69 -27.67 -10.10 -5.82
C ASP A 69 -28.24 -9.09 -6.82
N GLY A 70 -28.47 -9.55 -8.05
CA GLY A 70 -28.98 -8.73 -9.15
C GLY A 70 -30.38 -8.16 -8.88
N ASP A 71 -31.31 -8.95 -8.32
CA ASP A 71 -32.68 -8.51 -8.03
C ASP A 71 -32.68 -7.34 -7.03
N LYS A 72 -31.77 -7.40 -6.04
CA LYS A 72 -31.59 -6.34 -5.05
C LYS A 72 -30.93 -5.10 -5.64
N ALA A 73 -29.90 -5.27 -6.47
CA ALA A 73 -29.25 -4.17 -7.19
C ALA A 73 -30.25 -3.44 -8.10
N ASP A 74 -31.12 -4.18 -8.80
CA ASP A 74 -32.20 -3.63 -9.63
C ASP A 74 -33.19 -2.84 -8.77
N SER A 75 -33.63 -3.40 -7.64
CA SER A 75 -34.55 -2.72 -6.73
C SER A 75 -33.97 -1.41 -6.14
N ILE A 76 -32.69 -1.41 -5.77
CA ILE A 76 -31.98 -0.20 -5.32
C ILE A 76 -31.93 0.83 -6.46
N THR A 77 -31.56 0.40 -7.66
CA THR A 77 -31.47 1.24 -8.86
C THR A 77 -32.81 1.89 -9.20
N GLU A 78 -33.90 1.12 -9.24
CA GLU A 78 -35.25 1.64 -9.47
C GLU A 78 -35.64 2.67 -8.41
N THR A 79 -35.32 2.40 -7.14
CA THR A 79 -35.62 3.31 -6.03
C THR A 79 -34.85 4.63 -6.15
N LEU A 80 -33.56 4.58 -6.52
CA LEU A 80 -32.74 5.76 -6.76
C LEU A 80 -33.30 6.61 -7.92
N ILE A 81 -33.76 5.96 -8.99
CA ILE A 81 -34.39 6.64 -10.13
C ILE A 81 -35.68 7.37 -9.69
N GLU A 82 -36.52 6.73 -8.88
CA GLU A 82 -37.71 7.38 -8.33
C GLU A 82 -37.40 8.58 -7.43
N LEU A 83 -36.24 8.56 -6.76
CA LEU A 83 -35.73 9.66 -5.93
C LEU A 83 -35.04 10.77 -6.75
N GLY A 84 -34.99 10.64 -8.08
CA GLY A 84 -34.45 11.64 -9.00
C GLY A 84 -32.96 11.51 -9.30
N TYR A 85 -32.35 10.37 -8.97
CA TYR A 85 -31.00 10.03 -9.43
C TYR A 85 -31.05 9.46 -10.84
N GLU A 86 -30.08 9.82 -11.67
CA GLU A 86 -29.89 9.29 -13.01
C GLU A 86 -28.59 8.49 -13.04
N PRO A 87 -28.55 7.29 -13.67
CA PRO A 87 -27.29 6.55 -13.85
C PRO A 87 -26.24 7.40 -14.57
N ASP A 88 -25.02 7.44 -14.02
CA ASP A 88 -23.90 8.24 -14.53
C ASP A 88 -22.62 7.38 -14.66
N GLY A 89 -22.78 6.23 -15.30
CA GLY A 89 -21.69 5.30 -15.62
C GLY A 89 -21.65 4.06 -14.73
N LEU A 90 -21.11 2.99 -15.29
CA LEU A 90 -20.86 1.72 -14.63
C LEU A 90 -19.38 1.41 -14.78
N PHE A 91 -18.73 1.03 -13.68
CA PHE A 91 -17.29 0.97 -13.59
C PHE A 91 -16.81 -0.25 -12.82
N GLU A 92 -15.58 -0.69 -13.12
CA GLU A 92 -14.78 -1.55 -12.26
C GLU A 92 -13.55 -0.79 -11.78
N ALA A 93 -13.10 -1.12 -10.58
CA ALA A 93 -11.81 -0.74 -10.06
C ALA A 93 -11.01 -1.98 -9.66
N TYR A 94 -9.73 -1.98 -10.01
CA TYR A 94 -8.82 -3.09 -9.71
C TYR A 94 -7.73 -2.69 -8.70
N ALA A 95 -7.43 -3.65 -7.84
CA ALA A 95 -6.28 -3.76 -6.93
C ALA A 95 -6.45 -3.11 -5.54
N PRO A 96 -6.21 -3.84 -4.44
CA PRO A 96 -6.09 -5.31 -4.36
C PRO A 96 -7.45 -6.03 -4.38
N LEU A 97 -8.56 -5.29 -4.39
CA LEU A 97 -9.92 -5.81 -4.42
C LEU A 97 -10.58 -5.46 -5.75
N GLN A 98 -11.48 -6.32 -6.21
CA GLN A 98 -12.28 -6.04 -7.39
C GLN A 98 -13.57 -5.39 -6.91
N ILE A 99 -13.78 -4.14 -7.32
CA ILE A 99 -14.95 -3.37 -6.94
C ILE A 99 -15.74 -3.06 -8.21
N GLU A 100 -17.02 -3.44 -8.23
CA GLU A 100 -17.95 -2.99 -9.27
C GLU A 100 -18.79 -1.85 -8.70
N ILE A 101 -18.94 -0.77 -9.48
CA ILE A 101 -19.55 0.48 -9.03
C ILE A 101 -20.51 1.00 -10.10
N GLN A 102 -21.79 1.13 -9.75
CA GLN A 102 -22.77 1.91 -10.52
C GLN A 102 -22.86 3.30 -9.92
N GLY A 103 -22.43 4.29 -10.69
CA GLY A 103 -22.54 5.70 -10.34
C GLY A 103 -23.92 6.26 -10.70
N PHE A 104 -24.40 7.18 -9.88
CA PHE A 104 -25.60 7.95 -10.15
C PHE A 104 -25.43 9.41 -9.75
N ARG A 105 -26.16 10.30 -10.43
CA ARG A 105 -26.18 11.73 -10.16
C ARG A 105 -27.61 12.23 -9.97
N ASN A 106 -27.84 13.03 -8.93
CA ASN A 106 -29.09 13.76 -8.72
C ASN A 106 -28.83 15.27 -8.84
N SER A 107 -29.27 15.84 -9.95
CA SER A 107 -29.07 17.27 -10.24
C SER A 107 -29.96 18.18 -9.38
N GLN A 108 -31.06 17.66 -8.81
CA GLN A 108 -31.98 18.47 -7.99
C GLN A 108 -31.47 18.66 -6.57
N SER A 109 -30.88 17.61 -5.98
CA SER A 109 -30.27 17.65 -4.65
C SER A 109 -28.76 17.92 -4.67
N SER A 110 -28.15 18.07 -5.86
CA SER A 110 -26.71 18.24 -6.04
C SER A 110 -25.90 17.17 -5.30
N SER A 111 -26.28 15.90 -5.50
CA SER A 111 -25.66 14.75 -4.84
C SER A 111 -25.38 13.61 -5.80
N PHE A 112 -24.39 12.78 -5.48
CA PHE A 112 -24.11 11.51 -6.15
C PHE A 112 -24.59 10.32 -5.32
N ALA A 113 -24.75 9.18 -5.97
CA ALA A 113 -24.86 7.88 -5.31
C ALA A 113 -23.89 6.89 -5.95
N ALA A 114 -23.29 6.04 -5.13
CA ALA A 114 -22.47 4.91 -5.55
C ALA A 114 -23.09 3.63 -5.01
N LEU A 115 -23.68 2.81 -5.88
CA LEU A 115 -24.01 1.41 -5.55
C LEU A 115 -22.79 0.58 -5.93
N TYR A 116 -22.20 -0.11 -4.97
CA TYR A 116 -20.99 -0.87 -5.22
C TYR A 116 -20.94 -2.20 -4.48
N GLU A 117 -20.10 -3.08 -5.00
CA GLU A 117 -19.82 -4.37 -4.41
C GLU A 117 -18.32 -4.63 -4.43
N ILE A 118 -17.80 -5.04 -3.28
CA ILE A 118 -16.48 -5.67 -3.20
C ILE A 118 -16.71 -7.17 -3.38
N LYS A 119 -16.25 -7.75 -4.49
CA LYS A 119 -16.54 -9.15 -4.87
C LYS A 119 -16.13 -10.19 -3.84
N GLN A 120 -15.14 -9.89 -3.01
CA GLN A 120 -14.69 -10.79 -1.95
C GLN A 120 -15.63 -10.81 -0.72
N MET A 121 -16.56 -9.85 -0.62
CA MET A 121 -17.46 -9.69 0.53
C MET A 121 -18.92 -10.05 0.23
N ASP A 122 -19.29 -10.28 -1.04
CA ASP A 122 -20.66 -10.61 -1.49
C ASP A 122 -21.74 -9.74 -0.84
N ARG A 123 -21.47 -8.42 -0.75
CA ARG A 123 -22.36 -7.45 -0.09
C ARG A 123 -22.43 -6.15 -0.89
N LEU A 124 -23.65 -5.83 -1.31
CA LEU A 124 -24.00 -4.52 -1.86
C LEU A 124 -23.90 -3.43 -0.78
N CYS A 125 -23.19 -2.37 -1.12
CA CYS A 125 -23.08 -1.14 -0.35
C CYS A 125 -23.61 0.02 -1.18
N LEU A 126 -24.22 1.00 -0.52
CA LEU A 126 -24.73 2.21 -1.12
C LEU A 126 -24.16 3.40 -0.34
N ASP A 127 -23.53 4.31 -1.06
CA ASP A 127 -23.10 5.60 -0.53
C ASP A 127 -23.84 6.72 -1.24
N LEU A 128 -24.43 7.64 -0.48
CA LEU A 128 -24.98 8.89 -0.99
C LEU A 128 -24.08 10.04 -0.55
N VAL A 129 -23.60 10.84 -1.50
CA VAL A 129 -22.57 11.86 -1.24
C VAL A 129 -23.03 13.21 -1.76
N ALA A 130 -22.78 14.26 -0.98
CA ALA A 130 -22.96 15.64 -1.42
C ALA A 130 -21.76 16.50 -1.00
N ASP A 131 -21.16 17.18 -1.98
CA ASP A 131 -20.10 18.15 -1.76
C ASP A 131 -20.68 19.50 -1.35
N LEU A 132 -20.05 20.13 -0.37
CA LEU A 132 -20.41 21.44 0.14
C LEU A 132 -19.47 22.52 -0.38
N SER A 133 -19.98 23.74 -0.53
CA SER A 133 -19.24 24.88 -1.07
C SER A 133 -18.05 25.34 -0.20
N ASP A 134 -17.99 24.88 1.06
CA ASP A 134 -16.87 25.14 1.96
C ASP A 134 -15.70 24.15 1.78
N GLY A 135 -15.84 23.19 0.87
CA GLY A 135 -14.84 22.17 0.58
C GLY A 135 -14.94 20.93 1.48
N THR A 136 -15.98 20.80 2.30
CA THR A 136 -16.33 19.56 3.00
C THR A 136 -17.37 18.75 2.22
N HIS A 137 -17.65 17.53 2.65
CA HIS A 137 -18.70 16.69 2.07
C HIS A 137 -19.45 15.91 3.15
N ILE A 138 -20.65 15.47 2.79
CA ILE A 138 -21.48 14.60 3.61
C ILE A 138 -21.67 13.28 2.87
N THR A 139 -21.41 12.18 3.55
CA THR A 139 -21.64 10.82 3.05
C THR A 139 -22.61 10.10 3.97
N VAL A 140 -23.70 9.57 3.42
CA VAL A 140 -24.61 8.63 4.09
C VAL A 140 -24.37 7.25 3.51
N SER A 141 -23.95 6.30 4.34
CA SER A 141 -23.49 4.98 3.91
C SER A 141 -24.13 3.87 4.73
N ASN A 142 -24.45 2.73 4.09
CA ASN A 142 -24.81 1.49 4.80
C ASN A 142 -23.60 0.57 5.03
N ALA A 143 -22.40 1.00 4.61
CA ALA A 143 -21.18 0.23 4.81
C ALA A 143 -20.88 0.10 6.31
N GLU A 144 -20.35 -1.05 6.67
CA GLU A 144 -19.96 -1.34 8.05
C GLU A 144 -18.86 -0.39 8.52
N ASP A 145 -18.98 0.12 9.74
CA ASP A 145 -17.91 0.90 10.35
C ASP A 145 -16.71 0.01 10.66
N LYS A 146 -15.62 0.23 9.93
CA LYS A 146 -14.36 -0.50 10.12
C LYS A 146 -13.51 0.04 11.27
N GLY A 147 -13.98 1.01 12.06
CA GLY A 147 -13.21 1.56 13.18
C GLY A 147 -12.02 2.41 12.75
N LEU A 148 -12.01 2.89 11.51
CA LEU A 148 -11.02 3.85 11.00
C LEU A 148 -11.47 5.29 11.26
N ASP A 149 -10.50 6.17 11.48
CA ASP A 149 -10.73 7.61 11.54
C ASP A 149 -11.11 8.16 10.15
N HIS A 150 -11.78 9.32 10.17
CA HIS A 150 -12.20 10.07 8.98
C HIS A 150 -11.65 11.50 9.04
N PRO A 151 -11.30 12.10 7.90
CA PRO A 151 -10.83 13.47 7.86
C PRO A 151 -11.91 14.46 8.31
N GLN A 152 -11.51 15.61 8.85
CA GLN A 152 -12.47 16.64 9.29
C GLN A 152 -13.31 17.23 8.15
N PHE A 153 -12.83 17.14 6.91
CA PHE A 153 -13.59 17.56 5.73
C PHE A 153 -14.64 16.52 5.30
N SER A 154 -14.68 15.34 5.93
CA SER A 154 -15.62 14.26 5.65
C SER A 154 -16.58 14.07 6.81
N LYS A 155 -17.86 14.33 6.59
CA LYS A 155 -18.92 13.97 7.52
C LYS A 155 -19.56 12.66 7.07
N LEU A 156 -19.10 11.56 7.65
CA LEU A 156 -19.63 10.22 7.38
C LEU A 156 -20.72 9.83 8.39
N ILE A 157 -21.90 9.50 7.88
CA ILE A 157 -23.07 9.05 8.63
C ILE A 157 -23.33 7.61 8.23
N ARG A 158 -23.20 6.69 9.19
CA ARG A 158 -23.38 5.26 8.95
C ARG A 158 -24.74 4.78 9.41
N LEU A 159 -25.41 4.08 8.51
CA LEU A 159 -26.65 3.36 8.71
C LEU A 159 -26.36 1.86 8.49
N ASP A 160 -25.37 1.34 9.22
CA ASP A 160 -24.81 -0.02 9.08
C ASP A 160 -25.81 -1.16 9.42
N HIS A 161 -26.92 -0.81 10.08
CA HIS A 161 -28.07 -1.67 10.32
C HIS A 161 -28.95 -1.89 9.09
N LEU A 162 -28.77 -1.12 8.01
CA LEU A 162 -29.52 -1.26 6.77
C LEU A 162 -28.84 -2.28 5.85
N ASP A 163 -29.56 -3.35 5.54
CA ASP A 163 -29.09 -4.39 4.63
C ASP A 163 -29.50 -4.13 3.17
N LEU A 164 -30.27 -3.07 2.89
CA LEU A 164 -30.84 -2.72 1.57
C LEU A 164 -31.82 -3.75 1.02
N SER A 165 -32.46 -4.55 1.87
CA SER A 165 -33.44 -5.58 1.45
C SER A 165 -34.77 -5.00 0.98
N GLU A 166 -35.10 -3.77 1.38
CA GLU A 166 -36.38 -3.12 1.08
C GLU A 166 -36.16 -1.70 0.54
N PRO A 167 -36.93 -1.23 -0.46
CA PRO A 167 -36.83 0.12 -1.03
C PRO A 167 -36.88 1.26 0.00
N GLU A 168 -37.68 1.10 1.06
CA GLU A 168 -37.81 2.12 2.10
C GLU A 168 -36.50 2.41 2.83
N GLN A 169 -35.55 1.45 2.86
CA GLN A 169 -34.23 1.67 3.46
C GLN A 169 -33.37 2.60 2.58
N VAL A 170 -33.46 2.48 1.25
CA VAL A 170 -32.81 3.43 0.32
C VAL A 170 -33.43 4.82 0.48
N ARG A 171 -34.76 4.91 0.64
CA ARG A 171 -35.45 6.18 0.92
C ARG A 171 -35.03 6.77 2.26
N GLU A 172 -34.80 5.95 3.29
CA GLU A 172 -34.29 6.38 4.58
C GLU A 172 -32.90 7.03 4.45
N MET A 173 -31.98 6.39 3.70
CA MET A 173 -30.66 6.96 3.43
C MET A 173 -30.76 8.32 2.72
N HIS A 174 -31.61 8.42 1.69
CA HIS A 174 -31.81 9.66 0.97
C HIS A 174 -32.44 10.76 1.84
N ALA A 175 -33.47 10.42 2.62
CA ALA A 175 -34.09 11.36 3.56
C ALA A 175 -33.07 11.87 4.59
N ARG A 176 -32.18 10.99 5.06
CA ARG A 176 -31.10 11.35 5.98
C ARG A 176 -30.10 12.31 5.35
N LEU A 177 -29.71 12.10 4.09
CA LEU A 177 -28.86 13.04 3.36
C LEU A 177 -29.54 14.40 3.22
N LEU A 178 -30.82 14.45 2.83
CA LEU A 178 -31.55 15.70 2.69
C LEU A 178 -31.70 16.47 4.01
N GLU A 179 -31.88 15.76 5.13
CA GLU A 179 -31.91 16.37 6.46
C GLU A 179 -30.57 17.06 6.77
N GLU A 180 -29.46 16.41 6.44
CA GLU A 180 -28.10 16.92 6.71
C GLU A 180 -27.70 18.07 5.79
N LEU A 181 -28.32 18.15 4.62
CA LEU A 181 -28.17 19.28 3.70
C LEU A 181 -29.02 20.50 4.09
N GLN A 182 -29.88 20.41 5.12
CA GLN A 182 -30.71 21.54 5.51
C GLN A 182 -29.87 22.72 6.03
N GLY A 183 -29.89 23.82 5.28
CA GLY A 183 -29.15 25.03 5.61
C GLY A 183 -27.72 25.06 5.09
N GLU A 184 -27.28 23.98 4.44
CA GLU A 184 -25.98 23.90 3.77
C GLU A 184 -26.06 24.39 2.33
N THR A 185 -24.92 24.78 1.76
CA THR A 185 -24.81 25.15 0.35
C THR A 185 -23.99 24.10 -0.39
N THR A 186 -24.62 23.36 -1.28
CA THR A 186 -23.98 22.32 -2.10
C THR A 186 -23.19 22.90 -3.27
N VAL A 187 -22.24 22.12 -3.77
CA VAL A 187 -21.54 22.41 -5.03
C VAL A 187 -22.47 22.11 -6.20
N ASP A 188 -22.43 22.94 -7.24
CA ASP A 188 -23.14 22.68 -8.48
C ASP A 188 -22.46 21.53 -9.25
N LEU A 189 -23.22 20.44 -9.47
CA LEU A 189 -22.76 19.26 -10.19
C LEU A 189 -22.90 19.41 -11.72
N THR A 190 -23.34 20.56 -12.23
CA THR A 190 -23.52 20.79 -13.67
C THR A 190 -22.21 20.55 -14.42
N GLY A 191 -22.21 19.54 -15.30
CA GLY A 191 -21.05 19.17 -16.11
C GLY A 191 -20.01 18.32 -15.38
N GLN A 192 -20.24 17.96 -14.10
CA GLN A 192 -19.42 16.99 -13.38
C GLN A 192 -19.91 15.57 -13.68
N LYS A 193 -18.96 14.67 -13.89
CA LYS A 193 -19.20 13.23 -13.99
C LYS A 193 -18.98 12.58 -12.64
N PHE A 194 -19.73 11.52 -12.37
CA PHE A 194 -19.54 10.67 -11.20
C PHE A 194 -18.09 10.17 -11.08
N GLU A 195 -17.50 9.69 -12.17
CA GLU A 195 -16.13 9.15 -12.24
C GLU A 195 -15.10 10.13 -11.68
N ASP A 196 -15.02 11.32 -12.26
CA ASP A 196 -14.09 12.38 -11.86
C ASP A 196 -14.25 12.76 -10.37
N ASN A 197 -15.50 12.80 -9.88
CA ASN A 197 -15.81 13.13 -8.50
C ASN A 197 -15.38 12.01 -7.54
N PHE A 198 -15.68 10.75 -7.87
CA PHE A 198 -15.36 9.59 -7.06
C PHE A 198 -13.83 9.40 -6.91
N GLU A 199 -13.09 9.47 -8.01
CA GLU A 199 -11.62 9.34 -7.97
C GLU A 199 -10.96 10.49 -7.20
N SER A 200 -11.43 11.72 -7.41
CA SER A 200 -10.92 12.90 -6.68
C SER A 200 -11.21 12.81 -5.19
N PHE A 201 -12.40 12.34 -4.83
CA PHE A 201 -12.79 12.10 -3.44
C PHE A 201 -11.88 11.06 -2.78
N TRP A 202 -11.71 9.91 -3.44
CA TRP A 202 -10.87 8.81 -2.97
C TRP A 202 -9.43 9.28 -2.78
N ALA A 203 -8.86 9.95 -3.79
CA ALA A 203 -7.50 10.46 -3.76
C ALA A 203 -7.30 11.42 -2.58
N ARG A 204 -8.26 12.33 -2.33
CA ARG A 204 -8.19 13.28 -1.22
C ARG A 204 -8.25 12.60 0.15
N GLU A 205 -9.11 11.59 0.31
CA GLU A 205 -9.15 10.82 1.56
C GLU A 205 -7.84 10.05 1.77
N MET A 206 -7.32 9.41 0.73
CA MET A 206 -6.06 8.67 0.80
C MET A 206 -4.87 9.61 1.07
N ASP A 207 -4.84 10.80 0.48
CA ASP A 207 -3.81 11.81 0.77
C ASP A 207 -3.76 12.17 2.25
N TRP A 208 -4.92 12.42 2.85
CA TRP A 208 -5.02 12.65 4.29
C TRP A 208 -4.55 11.45 5.13
N ARG A 209 -4.81 10.21 4.68
CA ARG A 209 -4.30 9.00 5.35
C ARG A 209 -2.77 8.90 5.21
N MET A 210 -2.23 9.19 4.02
CA MET A 210 -0.79 9.17 3.76
C MET A 210 -0.04 10.19 4.60
N GLU A 211 -0.56 11.41 4.74
CA GLU A 211 0.02 12.46 5.58
C GLU A 211 0.23 11.99 7.04
N ARG A 212 -0.63 11.10 7.52
CA ARG A 212 -0.56 10.51 8.87
C ARG A 212 0.30 9.23 8.95
N GLY A 213 0.86 8.77 7.83
CA GLY A 213 1.62 7.52 7.74
C GLY A 213 0.73 6.26 7.65
N GLY A 214 -0.52 6.40 7.23
CA GLY A 214 -1.49 5.31 7.11
C GLY A 214 -2.29 5.07 8.39
N VAL A 215 -2.56 3.80 8.70
CA VAL A 215 -3.32 3.42 9.90
C VAL A 215 -2.52 3.70 11.18
N THR A 216 -3.20 4.23 12.19
CA THR A 216 -2.62 4.57 13.50
C THR A 216 -2.72 3.43 14.50
N THR A 217 -1.92 3.50 15.56
CA THR A 217 -1.96 2.52 16.66
C THR A 217 -3.34 2.48 17.32
N GLU A 218 -3.97 3.63 17.53
CA GLU A 218 -5.30 3.75 18.11
C GLU A 218 -6.38 3.13 17.21
N GLU A 219 -6.27 3.30 15.89
CA GLU A 219 -7.14 2.63 14.91
C GLU A 219 -6.99 1.11 14.99
N VAL A 220 -5.77 0.58 15.04
CA VAL A 220 -5.52 -0.87 15.15
C VAL A 220 -6.12 -1.45 16.43
N ILE A 221 -5.92 -0.79 17.57
CA ILE A 221 -6.50 -1.22 18.86
C ILE A 221 -8.04 -1.21 18.79
N ARG A 222 -8.62 -0.17 18.19
CA ARG A 222 -10.08 -0.04 18.05
C ARG A 222 -10.68 -1.08 17.11
N ILE A 223 -9.98 -1.42 16.02
CA ILE A 223 -10.36 -2.52 15.11
C ILE A 223 -10.38 -3.84 15.88
N SER A 224 -9.31 -4.15 16.63
CA SER A 224 -9.22 -5.39 17.43
C SER A 224 -10.38 -5.50 18.43
N ALA A 225 -10.61 -4.44 19.20
CA ALA A 225 -11.70 -4.40 20.19
C ALA A 225 -13.09 -4.59 19.55
N ARG A 226 -13.30 -4.03 18.35
CA ARG A 226 -14.56 -4.18 17.60
C ARG A 226 -14.80 -5.63 17.15
N ASN A 227 -13.73 -6.31 16.77
CA ASN A 227 -13.77 -7.71 16.36
C ASN A 227 -13.90 -8.68 17.55
N GLY A 228 -13.93 -8.17 18.79
CA GLY A 228 -13.99 -8.99 20.00
C GLY A 228 -12.67 -9.67 20.35
N GLU A 229 -11.57 -9.19 19.76
CA GLU A 229 -10.22 -9.71 19.93
C GLU A 229 -9.50 -9.00 21.10
N PRO A 230 -8.46 -9.62 21.69
CA PRO A 230 -7.67 -8.99 22.73
C PRO A 230 -6.94 -7.74 22.22
N GLU A 231 -6.50 -6.89 23.16
CA GLU A 231 -5.65 -5.75 22.81
C GLU A 231 -4.35 -6.26 22.16
N PRO A 232 -4.00 -5.77 20.95
CA PRO A 232 -2.83 -6.25 20.22
C PRO A 232 -1.55 -5.78 20.90
N SER A 233 -0.53 -6.64 20.85
CA SER A 233 0.84 -6.31 21.24
C SER A 233 1.47 -5.27 20.29
N GLU A 234 2.56 -4.64 20.73
CA GLU A 234 3.30 -3.67 19.92
C GLU A 234 3.80 -4.27 18.58
N GLU A 235 4.20 -5.54 18.60
CA GLU A 235 4.63 -6.27 17.39
C GLU A 235 3.46 -6.49 16.41
N GLU A 236 2.28 -6.86 16.92
CA GLU A 236 1.07 -7.01 16.10
C GLU A 236 0.61 -5.67 15.52
N ILE A 237 0.75 -4.57 16.28
CA ILE A 237 0.45 -3.22 15.81
C ILE A 237 1.38 -2.80 14.67
N GLU A 238 2.68 -3.01 14.79
CA GLU A 238 3.60 -2.66 13.71
C GLU A 238 3.41 -3.56 12.48
N LEU A 239 3.07 -4.83 12.68
CA LEU A 239 2.68 -5.73 11.58
C LEU A 239 1.41 -5.24 10.87
N ALA A 240 0.44 -4.70 11.59
CA ALA A 240 -0.79 -4.09 11.05
C ALA A 240 -0.51 -2.91 10.12
N LYS A 241 0.48 -2.10 10.50
CA LYS A 241 0.81 -0.85 9.83
C LYS A 241 1.67 -1.08 8.59
N ARG A 242 2.40 -2.20 8.54
CA ARG A 242 3.35 -2.53 7.47
C ARG A 242 2.77 -2.45 6.06
N PRO A 243 1.57 -2.98 5.74
CA PRO A 243 1.02 -2.88 4.38
C PRO A 243 0.77 -1.44 3.94
N TRP A 244 0.27 -0.58 4.85
CA TRP A 244 0.06 0.83 4.56
C TRP A 244 1.38 1.54 4.32
N LYS A 245 2.31 1.40 5.26
CA LYS A 245 3.66 1.92 5.19
C LYS A 245 4.37 1.58 3.88
N GLN A 246 4.35 0.30 3.48
CA GLN A 246 4.94 -0.16 2.21
C GLN A 246 4.26 0.43 0.98
N GLN A 247 2.92 0.52 0.96
CA GLN A 247 2.22 1.13 -0.17
C GLN A 247 2.54 2.62 -0.29
N ILE A 248 2.61 3.33 0.84
CA ILE A 248 2.96 4.76 0.89
C ILE A 248 4.39 4.98 0.40
N ASP A 249 5.35 4.19 0.89
CA ASP A 249 6.75 4.24 0.46
C ASP A 249 6.87 4.07 -1.06
N ASN A 250 6.27 3.00 -1.59
CA ASN A 250 6.30 2.71 -3.02
C ASN A 250 5.64 3.82 -3.86
N PHE A 251 4.48 4.32 -3.43
CA PHE A 251 3.75 5.37 -4.14
C PHE A 251 4.55 6.67 -4.22
N ILE A 252 5.11 7.11 -3.09
CA ILE A 252 5.91 8.35 -3.03
C ILE A 252 7.22 8.17 -3.80
N THR A 253 7.90 7.02 -3.64
CA THR A 253 9.10 6.69 -4.41
C THR A 253 8.83 6.71 -5.92
N ASP A 254 7.72 6.13 -6.38
CA ASP A 254 7.35 6.13 -7.80
C ASP A 254 7.04 7.54 -8.30
N GLN A 255 6.38 8.38 -7.50
CA GLN A 255 6.11 9.78 -7.83
C GLN A 255 7.42 10.58 -7.97
N ILE A 256 8.31 10.50 -6.97
CA ILE A 256 9.62 11.17 -6.99
C ILE A 256 10.45 10.68 -8.17
N ARG A 257 10.44 9.37 -8.43
CA ARG A 257 11.13 8.79 -9.59
C ARG A 257 10.62 9.43 -10.87
N LYS A 258 9.31 9.36 -11.15
CA LYS A 258 8.68 9.93 -12.35
C LYS A 258 9.01 11.42 -12.51
N ASP A 259 8.94 12.19 -11.44
CA ASP A 259 9.27 13.62 -11.45
C ASP A 259 10.74 13.85 -11.78
N TYR A 260 11.66 13.07 -11.19
CA TYR A 260 13.07 13.12 -11.55
C TYR A 260 13.30 12.78 -13.03
N LEU A 261 12.55 11.82 -13.59
CA LEU A 261 12.69 11.41 -14.99
C LEU A 261 12.26 12.52 -15.93
N ASN A 262 11.12 13.13 -15.64
CA ASN A 262 10.54 14.17 -16.48
C ASN A 262 11.39 15.46 -16.48
N ASN A 263 12.22 15.66 -15.46
CA ASN A 263 13.02 16.88 -15.27
C ASN A 263 14.51 16.71 -15.59
N THR A 264 14.96 15.53 -16.02
CA THR A 264 16.35 15.30 -16.41
C THR A 264 16.51 15.24 -17.93
N ASN A 265 17.62 15.75 -18.45
CA ASN A 265 17.96 15.69 -19.89
C ASN A 265 18.86 14.48 -20.22
N MET A 266 18.72 13.38 -19.47
CA MET A 266 19.56 12.18 -19.67
C MET A 266 19.23 11.53 -21.02
N SER A 267 20.27 11.10 -21.73
CA SER A 267 20.10 10.25 -22.91
C SER A 267 19.61 8.85 -22.50
N GLY A 268 19.01 8.11 -23.43
CA GLY A 268 18.54 6.73 -23.15
C GLY A 268 19.64 5.78 -22.67
N LYS A 269 20.90 6.01 -23.03
CA LYS A 269 22.04 5.23 -22.52
C LYS A 269 22.41 5.61 -21.08
N GLU A 270 22.49 6.91 -20.80
CA GLU A 270 22.71 7.39 -19.42
C GLU A 270 21.60 6.91 -18.48
N TRP A 271 20.39 6.79 -19.01
CA TRP A 271 19.23 6.27 -18.31
C TRP A 271 19.40 4.81 -17.88
N GLU A 272 19.71 3.91 -18.82
CA GLU A 272 19.94 2.49 -18.52
C GLU A 272 21.05 2.28 -17.49
N GLU A 273 22.10 3.12 -17.51
CA GLU A 273 23.20 3.04 -16.53
C GLU A 273 22.88 3.63 -15.14
N THR A 274 21.80 4.41 -15.04
CA THR A 274 21.46 5.18 -13.84
C THR A 274 20.27 4.57 -13.09
N LEU A 275 19.29 4.03 -13.82
CA LEU A 275 18.02 3.58 -13.24
C LEU A 275 18.19 2.54 -12.13
N ASP A 276 19.01 1.51 -12.37
CA ASP A 276 19.23 0.41 -11.43
C ASP A 276 20.05 0.84 -10.19
N ARG A 277 20.60 2.06 -10.22
CA ARG A 277 21.45 2.62 -9.16
C ARG A 277 20.78 3.76 -8.39
N LEU A 278 19.57 4.14 -8.77
CA LEU A 278 18.82 5.19 -8.09
C LEU A 278 18.32 4.69 -6.74
N VAL A 279 18.74 5.37 -5.68
CA VAL A 279 18.20 5.16 -4.33
C VAL A 279 17.51 6.44 -3.90
N ILE A 280 16.19 6.34 -3.73
CA ILE A 280 15.32 7.45 -3.35
C ILE A 280 15.02 7.30 -1.86
N VAL A 281 15.27 8.35 -1.09
CA VAL A 281 15.01 8.39 0.34
C VAL A 281 14.10 9.58 0.63
N HIS A 282 12.97 9.35 1.27
CA HIS A 282 12.01 10.39 1.62
C HIS A 282 11.50 10.22 3.05
N GLU A 283 10.78 11.21 3.56
CA GLU A 283 10.35 11.27 4.96
C GLU A 283 9.45 10.12 5.42
N TYR A 284 8.78 9.46 4.46
CA TYR A 284 7.94 8.27 4.65
C TYR A 284 8.58 6.96 4.19
N SER A 285 9.89 6.94 3.89
CA SER A 285 10.53 5.71 3.42
C SER A 285 10.54 4.63 4.51
N GLU A 286 10.36 3.37 4.09
CA GLU A 286 10.40 2.26 5.03
C GLU A 286 11.84 1.86 5.36
N ALA A 287 12.16 1.89 6.65
CA ALA A 287 13.50 1.61 7.14
C ALA A 287 14.02 0.24 6.67
N SER A 288 13.18 -0.80 6.66
CA SER A 288 13.60 -2.13 6.22
C SER A 288 14.12 -2.14 4.78
N HIS A 289 13.46 -1.42 3.87
CA HIS A 289 13.88 -1.37 2.46
C HIS A 289 15.24 -0.67 2.30
N LEU A 290 15.46 0.40 3.06
CA LEU A 290 16.75 1.09 3.06
C LEU A 290 17.86 0.27 3.72
N ILE A 291 17.53 -0.45 4.80
CA ILE A 291 18.47 -1.37 5.46
C ILE A 291 18.88 -2.47 4.49
N ASP A 292 17.94 -3.13 3.81
CA ASP A 292 18.23 -4.18 2.83
C ASP A 292 19.17 -3.63 1.73
N THR A 293 18.83 -2.47 1.15
CA THR A 293 19.63 -1.82 0.09
C THR A 293 21.05 -1.48 0.55
N LEU A 294 21.20 -0.98 1.78
CA LEU A 294 22.51 -0.64 2.34
C LEU A 294 23.31 -1.88 2.72
N THR A 295 22.66 -2.92 3.25
CA THR A 295 23.29 -4.20 3.62
C THR A 295 23.86 -4.85 2.37
N ASP A 296 23.10 -4.93 1.29
CA ASP A 296 23.56 -5.44 -0.01
C ASP A 296 24.77 -4.64 -0.51
N THR A 297 24.78 -3.31 -0.32
CA THR A 297 25.92 -2.48 -0.70
C THR A 297 27.17 -2.74 0.16
N ILE A 298 27.00 -2.93 1.47
CA ILE A 298 28.09 -3.20 2.40
C ILE A 298 28.70 -4.58 2.11
N CYS A 299 27.85 -5.58 1.85
CA CYS A 299 28.24 -6.98 1.75
C CYS A 299 28.55 -7.48 0.33
N TYR A 300 28.45 -6.62 -0.70
CA TYR A 300 28.60 -7.01 -2.11
C TYR A 300 29.85 -7.83 -2.49
N GLU A 301 31.00 -7.68 -1.80
CA GLU A 301 32.22 -8.49 -2.09
C GLU A 301 32.42 -9.69 -1.15
N SER A 302 31.87 -9.66 0.07
CA SER A 302 31.96 -10.79 1.00
C SER A 302 31.22 -12.04 0.49
N ASP A 303 30.32 -11.87 -0.48
CA ASP A 303 29.63 -12.98 -1.15
C ASP A 303 30.52 -13.75 -2.15
N LEU A 304 31.71 -13.24 -2.50
CA LEU A 304 32.55 -13.81 -3.56
C LEU A 304 33.83 -14.49 -3.08
N ASP A 305 34.36 -14.18 -1.88
CA ASP A 305 35.74 -14.56 -1.52
C ASP A 305 35.95 -15.28 -0.17
N ASP A 306 34.93 -15.51 0.68
CA ASP A 306 35.14 -16.19 1.97
C ASP A 306 34.78 -17.69 1.92
N GLU A 307 35.70 -18.49 1.36
CA GLU A 307 35.91 -19.87 1.79
C GLU A 307 36.64 -19.84 3.17
N ASP A 308 36.05 -20.50 4.17
CA ASP A 308 36.67 -20.93 5.43
C ASP A 308 36.79 -19.90 6.59
N ASP A 309 35.72 -19.71 7.39
CA ASP A 309 35.83 -19.70 8.87
C ASP A 309 34.44 -19.86 9.55
N ASP A 310 34.19 -21.04 10.13
CA ASP A 310 32.91 -21.46 10.75
C ASP A 310 32.56 -20.73 12.08
N ASP A 311 33.39 -19.78 12.54
CA ASP A 311 33.30 -19.14 13.87
C ASP A 311 33.00 -17.62 13.85
N GLU A 312 32.92 -16.96 12.67
CA GLU A 312 32.57 -15.54 12.55
C GLU A 312 31.07 -15.31 12.28
N GLU A 313 30.49 -14.31 12.94
CA GLU A 313 29.10 -13.89 12.72
C GLU A 313 28.92 -13.42 11.27
N ASP A 314 27.93 -13.98 10.58
CA ASP A 314 27.59 -13.68 9.18
C ASP A 314 27.70 -12.16 8.92
N PRO A 315 28.62 -11.71 8.02
CA PRO A 315 28.84 -10.30 7.74
C PRO A 315 27.56 -9.56 7.35
N TYR A 316 26.65 -10.24 6.67
CA TYR A 316 25.34 -9.69 6.30
C TYR A 316 24.49 -9.42 7.53
N LEU A 317 24.38 -10.42 8.42
CA LEU A 317 23.62 -10.32 9.66
C LEU A 317 24.19 -9.22 10.57
N LYS A 318 25.52 -9.09 10.64
CA LYS A 318 26.17 -8.04 11.42
C LYS A 318 25.85 -6.65 10.87
N ALA A 319 25.97 -6.45 9.56
CA ALA A 319 25.66 -5.18 8.91
C ALA A 319 24.17 -4.83 9.10
N GLU A 320 23.27 -5.79 8.91
CA GLU A 320 21.83 -5.63 9.13
C GLU A 320 21.52 -5.23 10.59
N GLN A 321 22.17 -5.86 11.58
CA GLN A 321 21.99 -5.52 13.00
C GLN A 321 22.45 -4.09 13.32
N GLU A 322 23.63 -3.68 12.84
CA GLU A 322 24.16 -2.33 13.04
C GLU A 322 23.26 -1.27 12.39
N LEU A 323 22.80 -1.53 11.16
CA LEU A 323 21.86 -0.67 10.45
C LEU A 323 20.52 -0.57 11.19
N ASN A 324 19.94 -1.70 11.61
CA ASN A 324 18.72 -1.71 12.42
C ASN A 324 18.86 -0.85 13.69
N GLN A 325 20.02 -0.90 14.36
CA GLN A 325 20.27 -0.07 15.53
C GLN A 325 20.30 1.44 15.19
N ILE A 326 20.92 1.82 14.06
CA ILE A 326 20.94 3.20 13.59
C ILE A 326 19.51 3.69 13.31
N PHE A 327 18.74 2.95 12.51
CA PHE A 327 17.38 3.32 12.12
C PHE A 327 16.41 3.36 13.30
N ARG A 328 16.59 2.52 14.32
CA ARG A 328 15.79 2.60 15.57
C ARG A 328 16.19 3.75 16.48
N SER A 329 17.42 4.27 16.36
CA SER A 329 17.93 5.34 17.23
C SER A 329 17.54 6.74 16.78
N GLU A 330 17.11 6.89 15.52
CA GLU A 330 16.75 8.16 14.91
C GLU A 330 15.24 8.31 14.79
N VAL A 331 14.75 9.53 14.98
CA VAL A 331 13.31 9.85 14.82
C VAL A 331 12.93 9.99 13.35
N CYS A 332 13.89 10.37 12.49
CA CYS A 332 13.67 10.62 11.08
C CYS A 332 14.46 9.61 10.24
N VAL A 333 13.79 8.93 9.32
CA VAL A 333 14.39 7.92 8.44
C VAL A 333 15.50 8.50 7.56
N MET A 334 15.38 9.77 7.12
CA MET A 334 16.42 10.42 6.34
C MET A 334 17.70 10.66 7.16
N ASN A 335 17.57 11.04 8.44
CA ASN A 335 18.72 11.19 9.34
C ASN A 335 19.37 9.83 9.63
N ALA A 336 18.56 8.78 9.79
CA ALA A 336 19.05 7.41 9.94
C ALA A 336 19.88 7.00 8.71
N PHE A 337 19.34 7.25 7.52
CA PHE A 337 20.04 6.98 6.26
C PHE A 337 21.36 7.74 6.18
N HIS A 338 21.39 9.04 6.51
CA HIS A 338 22.63 9.83 6.53
C HIS A 338 23.70 9.24 7.45
N ARG A 339 23.31 8.80 8.65
CA ARG A 339 24.24 8.12 9.58
C ARG A 339 24.66 6.75 9.07
N ALA A 340 23.76 6.03 8.42
CA ALA A 340 24.05 4.72 7.86
C ALA A 340 25.04 4.78 6.68
N LEU A 341 25.08 5.90 5.94
CA LEU A 341 26.09 6.13 4.89
C LEU A 341 27.54 6.11 5.44
N ASP A 342 27.76 6.37 6.73
CA ASP A 342 29.09 6.29 7.34
C ASP A 342 29.60 4.85 7.51
N LEU A 343 28.70 3.84 7.45
CA LEU A 343 29.06 2.42 7.47
C LEU A 343 29.50 1.90 6.09
N LEU A 344 29.28 2.67 5.03
CA LEU A 344 29.63 2.25 3.68
C LEU A 344 31.16 2.20 3.48
N PRO A 345 31.65 1.19 2.74
CA PRO A 345 33.05 1.13 2.32
C PRO A 345 33.48 2.42 1.57
N PRO A 346 34.75 2.86 1.69
CA PRO A 346 35.22 4.11 1.10
C PRO A 346 35.03 4.24 -0.43
N ASP A 347 35.04 3.12 -1.13
CA ASP A 347 34.86 2.94 -2.57
C ASP A 347 33.40 2.75 -2.99
N ARG A 348 32.48 2.58 -2.02
CA ARG A 348 31.05 2.33 -2.27
C ARG A 348 30.14 3.47 -1.83
N LYS A 349 30.65 4.69 -1.89
CA LYS A 349 29.91 5.87 -1.44
C LYS A 349 28.82 6.25 -2.44
N TYR A 350 27.66 6.53 -1.89
CA TYR A 350 26.53 7.06 -2.63
C TYR A 350 26.79 8.52 -2.99
N THR A 351 26.32 8.93 -4.17
CA THR A 351 26.43 10.31 -4.64
C THR A 351 25.06 10.96 -4.69
N LEU A 352 24.83 11.97 -3.86
CA LEU A 352 23.60 12.78 -3.89
C LEU A 352 23.45 13.48 -5.25
N GLN A 353 22.32 13.27 -5.91
CA GLN A 353 21.96 13.90 -7.17
C GLN A 353 21.12 15.15 -6.95
N THR A 354 20.08 15.05 -6.12
CA THR A 354 19.16 16.16 -5.86
C THR A 354 18.46 16.00 -4.52
N THR A 355 17.96 17.12 -4.01
CA THR A 355 17.14 17.23 -2.81
C THR A 355 15.89 18.03 -3.15
N THR A 356 14.76 17.61 -2.61
CA THR A 356 13.45 18.22 -2.84
C THR A 356 12.76 18.42 -1.49
N GLU A 357 12.10 19.57 -1.30
CA GLU A 357 11.34 19.88 -0.07
C GLU A 357 9.82 19.78 -0.29
N SER A 358 9.36 19.68 -1.54
CA SER A 358 7.93 19.66 -1.91
C SER A 358 7.72 18.91 -3.23
N PRO A 359 6.64 18.12 -3.38
CA PRO A 359 5.57 17.88 -2.40
C PRO A 359 5.98 16.97 -1.24
N TRP A 360 7.04 16.19 -1.42
CA TRP A 360 7.61 15.30 -0.41
C TRP A 360 9.03 15.73 -0.11
N LYS A 361 9.40 15.71 1.18
CA LYS A 361 10.81 15.91 1.55
C LYS A 361 11.60 14.67 1.16
N SER A 362 12.53 14.81 0.21
CA SER A 362 13.25 13.68 -0.36
C SER A 362 14.65 14.01 -0.86
N GLU A 363 15.46 12.98 -0.97
CA GLU A 363 16.79 13.00 -1.56
C GLU A 363 16.95 11.83 -2.52
N ILE A 364 17.64 12.07 -3.63
CA ILE A 364 17.92 11.05 -4.64
C ILE A 364 19.42 10.85 -4.69
N TYR A 365 19.84 9.62 -4.50
CA TYR A 365 21.23 9.18 -4.53
C TYR A 365 21.49 8.24 -5.71
N LEU A 366 22.74 8.20 -6.16
CA LEU A 366 23.25 7.11 -6.99
C LEU A 366 24.18 6.23 -6.16
N SER A 367 23.89 4.94 -6.13
CA SER A 367 24.81 3.92 -5.62
C SER A 367 26.04 3.82 -6.54
N PRO A 368 27.19 3.30 -6.07
CA PRO A 368 28.38 3.10 -6.90
C PRO A 368 28.11 2.19 -8.12
N LYS A 369 28.98 2.22 -9.14
CA LYS A 369 28.93 1.25 -10.24
C LYS A 369 29.51 -0.07 -9.72
N TYR A 370 28.70 -1.12 -9.62
CA TYR A 370 29.14 -2.46 -9.22
C TYR A 370 29.69 -3.30 -10.39
N TYR A 371 29.31 -2.94 -11.62
CA TYR A 371 29.81 -3.60 -12.83
C TYR A 371 30.92 -2.76 -13.45
N ASP A 372 32.13 -3.31 -13.49
CA ASP A 372 33.18 -2.80 -14.38
C ASP A 372 32.72 -2.97 -15.84
N GLU A 373 32.92 -1.91 -16.64
CA GLU A 373 32.88 -2.00 -18.09
C GLU A 373 34.01 -2.95 -18.53
N TYR A 374 33.68 -4.22 -18.82
CA TYR A 374 34.58 -5.17 -19.49
C TYR A 374 34.81 -4.81 -20.97
#